data_AF-A0A7K0R526-F1
#
_entry.id   AF-A0A7K0R526-F1
#
_cell.length_a   1.000
_cell.length_b   1.000
_cell.length_c   1.000
_cell.angle_alpha   90.00
_cell.angle_beta   90.00
_cell.angle_gamma   90.00
#
_symmetry.space_group_name_H-M   'P 1'
#
loop_
_entity.id
_entity.type
_entity.pdbx_description
1 polymer ?
#
loop_
_entity_poly.entity_id
_entity_poly.type
_entity_poly.pdbx_seq_one_letter_code
_entity_poly.pdbx_strand_id
1 'polypeptide(L)'
;MFLKPASAFAATSSTAALPGFAAFASSVKVIRSGRYYLVESSGLPSHNMMVGIKSWQQQVPTIKDYTGTNAWSIPTTPVISKAPLSAKNHFFRGAIALAVNGVPIFNALNNRGDDAYLAGELDDWGGHCGKADDYHYHVAPLHLQSIVGRTAPIAYALDGFPIYGSTEPDGAKVVGLDEFNGHFDKKKKYHYHGTSSYPYINGGFKGVVSEVDGQVSPQPSAGAYGPAGEPLRGATITGFQKVGDNHYDLAYTLNGGTYHVNYTATLDRMTVAFIDPQGNVRNEVYQRKAR
;
A
#
# COMPACT_ATOMS: atom_id res chain seq x y z
N MET A 1 0.97 -45.09 27.50
CA MET A 1 0.25 -44.90 26.22
C MET A 1 0.57 -43.50 25.75
N PHE A 2 1.48 -43.35 24.78
CA PHE A 2 1.96 -42.05 24.32
C PHE A 2 0.85 -41.34 23.52
N LEU A 3 0.50 -40.12 23.92
CA LEU A 3 -0.37 -39.24 23.13
C LEU A 3 0.34 -38.90 21.81
N LYS A 4 -0.27 -39.31 20.69
CA LYS A 4 0.11 -38.82 19.35
C LYS A 4 -0.04 -37.30 19.30
N PRO A 5 0.91 -36.54 18.76
CA PRO A 5 0.69 -35.13 18.47
C PRO A 5 -0.38 -35.01 17.38
N ALA A 6 -1.29 -34.06 17.56
CA ALA A 6 -2.29 -33.71 16.56
C ALA A 6 -1.58 -33.26 15.27
N SER A 7 -1.87 -33.93 14.15
CA SER A 7 -1.49 -33.42 12.83
C SER A 7 -2.20 -32.10 12.59
N ALA A 8 -1.44 -31.02 12.48
CA ALA A 8 -1.93 -29.76 11.92
C ALA A 8 -2.36 -30.05 10.48
N PHE A 9 -3.66 -29.91 10.18
CA PHE A 9 -4.16 -29.91 8.82
C PHE A 9 -3.48 -28.76 8.06
N ALA A 10 -2.51 -29.07 7.21
CA ALA A 10 -1.96 -28.11 6.27
C ALA A 10 -3.11 -27.66 5.35
N ALA A 11 -3.46 -26.38 5.38
CA ALA A 11 -4.48 -25.83 4.50
C ALA A 11 -4.05 -26.08 3.04
N THR A 12 -4.93 -26.73 2.27
CA THR A 12 -4.70 -26.96 0.83
C THR A 12 -4.58 -25.61 0.14
N SER A 13 -3.40 -25.34 -0.42
CA SER A 13 -3.10 -24.10 -1.12
C SER A 13 -3.20 -24.33 -2.62
N SER A 14 -3.88 -23.43 -3.34
CA SER A 14 -4.00 -23.49 -4.80
C SER A 14 -3.93 -22.08 -5.39
N THR A 15 -3.38 -21.98 -6.60
CA THR A 15 -3.43 -20.75 -7.38
C THR A 15 -4.88 -20.33 -7.57
N ALA A 16 -5.19 -19.06 -7.31
CA ALA A 16 -6.56 -18.56 -7.34
C ALA A 16 -6.69 -17.34 -8.26
N ALA A 17 -7.81 -17.27 -8.97
CA ALA A 17 -8.19 -16.11 -9.76
C ALA A 17 -9.00 -15.15 -8.89
N LEU A 18 -8.37 -14.06 -8.45
CA LEU A 18 -9.04 -12.91 -7.84
C LEU A 18 -9.05 -11.77 -8.87
N PRO A 19 -10.22 -11.24 -9.29
CA PRO A 19 -10.30 -10.24 -10.35
C PRO A 19 -9.34 -9.05 -10.20
N GLY A 20 -8.83 -8.54 -11.31
CA GLY A 20 -7.86 -7.44 -11.37
C GLY A 20 -6.40 -7.89 -11.23
N PHE A 21 -6.08 -8.82 -10.32
CA PHE A 21 -4.69 -9.27 -10.08
C PHE A 21 -4.03 -9.95 -11.28
N ALA A 22 -4.81 -10.58 -12.17
CA ALA A 22 -4.27 -11.24 -13.37
C ALA A 22 -3.53 -10.27 -14.32
N ALA A 23 -3.89 -8.98 -14.32
CA ALA A 23 -3.20 -7.97 -15.10
C ALA A 23 -1.77 -7.68 -14.60
N PHE A 24 -1.46 -8.11 -13.37
CA PHE A 24 -0.17 -7.92 -12.69
C PHE A 24 0.51 -9.26 -12.36
N ALA A 25 0.20 -10.33 -13.09
CA ALA A 25 0.72 -11.67 -12.82
C ALA A 25 2.25 -11.81 -12.89
N SER A 26 2.94 -10.83 -13.50
CA SER A 26 4.42 -10.77 -13.51
C SER A 26 5.03 -10.24 -12.21
N SER A 27 4.26 -9.54 -11.37
CA SER A 27 4.73 -8.92 -10.12
C SER A 27 3.89 -9.31 -8.89
N VAL A 28 2.75 -9.96 -9.10
CA VAL A 28 1.84 -10.38 -8.04
C VAL A 28 1.43 -11.84 -8.22
N LYS A 29 1.41 -12.59 -7.12
CA LYS A 29 0.93 -13.97 -7.09
C LYS A 29 -0.18 -14.13 -6.06
N VAL A 30 -1.28 -14.75 -6.46
CA VAL A 30 -2.45 -14.97 -5.60
C VAL A 30 -2.64 -16.46 -5.32
N ILE A 31 -2.64 -16.81 -4.04
CA ILE A 31 -2.81 -18.18 -3.56
C ILE A 31 -4.03 -18.19 -2.65
N ARG A 32 -4.97 -19.09 -2.87
CA ARG A 32 -6.03 -19.35 -1.88
C ARG A 32 -5.50 -20.32 -0.85
N SER A 33 -5.56 -19.94 0.43
CA SER A 33 -5.19 -20.78 1.57
C SER A 33 -6.24 -20.63 2.67
N GLY A 34 -7.03 -21.69 2.89
CA GLY A 34 -8.13 -21.69 3.85
C GLY A 34 -9.13 -20.56 3.60
N ARG A 35 -9.28 -19.66 4.58
CA ARG A 35 -10.23 -18.53 4.53
C ARG A 35 -9.70 -17.27 3.86
N TYR A 36 -8.44 -17.26 3.41
CA TYR A 36 -7.79 -16.09 2.82
C TYR A 36 -7.32 -16.33 1.39
N TYR A 37 -7.33 -15.26 0.59
CA TYR A 37 -6.39 -15.08 -0.51
C TYR A 37 -5.11 -14.49 0.08
N LEU A 38 -4.01 -15.20 -0.11
CA LEU A 38 -2.65 -14.74 0.16
C LEU A 38 -2.11 -14.09 -1.12
N VAL A 39 -1.76 -12.81 -1.03
CA VAL A 39 -1.25 -12.04 -2.16
C VAL A 39 0.22 -11.71 -1.94
N GLU A 40 1.06 -12.29 -2.79
CA GLU A 40 2.51 -12.10 -2.76
C GLU A 40 2.93 -10.95 -3.69
N SER A 41 3.81 -10.06 -3.23
CA SER A 41 4.35 -8.95 -4.04
C SER A 41 5.62 -8.35 -3.44
N SER A 42 6.30 -7.48 -4.19
CA SER A 42 7.42 -6.68 -3.67
C SER A 42 6.99 -5.38 -2.98
N GLY A 43 5.70 -5.02 -3.04
CA GLY A 43 5.18 -3.73 -2.61
C GLY A 43 5.54 -2.54 -3.49
N LEU A 44 6.25 -2.74 -4.61
CA LEU A 44 6.61 -1.66 -5.54
C LEU A 44 5.74 -1.69 -6.81
N PRO A 45 5.22 -0.53 -7.27
CA PRO A 45 4.52 -0.41 -8.55
C PRO A 45 5.48 -0.42 -9.74
N SER A 46 4.92 -0.53 -10.95
CA SER A 46 5.64 -0.35 -12.22
C SER A 46 5.68 1.11 -12.71
N HIS A 47 4.83 1.98 -12.18
CA HIS A 47 4.84 3.41 -12.49
C HIS A 47 5.90 4.15 -11.66
N ASN A 48 6.08 5.45 -11.94
CA ASN A 48 7.03 6.28 -11.19
C ASN A 48 6.59 6.51 -9.74
N MET A 49 7.49 6.91 -8.84
CA MET A 49 7.18 7.17 -7.44
C MET A 49 7.79 8.50 -6.98
N MET A 50 7.42 8.98 -5.79
CA MET A 50 8.05 10.06 -5.03
C MET A 50 7.95 11.49 -5.60
N VAL A 51 7.91 11.66 -6.92
CA VAL A 51 7.80 12.98 -7.57
C VAL A 51 6.52 13.68 -7.12
N GLY A 52 6.63 14.95 -6.73
CA GLY A 52 5.51 15.76 -6.26
C GLY A 52 5.41 15.89 -4.75
N ILE A 53 6.08 15.03 -3.97
CA ILE A 53 6.10 15.11 -2.50
C ILE A 53 6.78 16.42 -2.04
N LYS A 54 6.13 17.13 -1.13
CA LYS A 54 6.58 18.41 -0.53
C LYS A 54 6.80 18.32 0.99
N SER A 55 6.19 17.32 1.64
CA SER A 55 6.41 16.98 3.04
C SER A 55 7.04 15.59 3.12
N TRP A 56 8.36 15.55 2.96
CA TRP A 56 9.10 14.29 2.83
C TRP A 56 9.86 13.93 4.11
N GLN A 57 9.54 12.79 4.69
CA GLN A 57 10.20 12.21 5.89
C GLN A 57 11.51 11.46 5.59
N GLN A 58 12.13 11.71 4.43
CA GLN A 58 13.44 11.16 4.04
C GLN A 58 13.47 9.62 3.97
N GLN A 59 12.34 9.00 3.65
CA GLN A 59 12.24 7.57 3.35
C GLN A 59 12.19 7.37 1.84
N VAL A 60 12.72 6.25 1.36
CA VAL A 60 12.83 5.97 -0.09
C VAL A 60 12.18 4.64 -0.46
N PRO A 61 11.71 4.44 -1.70
CA PRO A 61 11.10 3.18 -2.08
C PRO A 61 12.10 2.02 -2.02
N THR A 62 11.76 0.97 -1.27
CA THR A 62 12.56 -0.26 -1.23
C THR A 62 11.66 -1.50 -1.30
N ILE A 63 12.17 -2.57 -1.93
CA ILE A 63 11.46 -3.84 -2.06
C ILE A 63 11.13 -4.46 -0.68
N LYS A 64 10.02 -5.19 -0.64
CA LYS A 64 9.53 -5.93 0.52
C LYS A 64 9.37 -7.40 0.18
N ASP A 65 9.51 -8.26 1.19
CA ASP A 65 9.30 -9.70 1.04
C ASP A 65 7.90 -10.06 1.56
N TYR A 66 6.87 -9.62 0.83
CA TYR A 66 5.50 -10.01 1.14
C TYR A 66 5.21 -11.36 0.50
N THR A 67 5.86 -12.43 0.95
CA THR A 67 5.69 -13.78 0.38
C THR A 67 5.39 -14.83 1.44
N GLY A 68 4.85 -15.98 1.04
CA GLY A 68 4.59 -17.11 1.94
C GLY A 68 3.73 -16.74 3.16
N THR A 69 4.26 -16.95 4.37
CA THR A 69 3.58 -16.60 5.63
C THR A 69 3.53 -15.11 5.92
N ASN A 70 4.30 -14.30 5.18
CA ASN A 70 4.31 -12.83 5.23
C ASN A 70 3.60 -12.22 4.01
N ALA A 71 2.71 -12.96 3.34
CA ALA A 71 1.88 -12.43 2.26
C ALA A 71 0.69 -11.61 2.80
N TRP A 72 0.14 -10.72 1.97
CA TRP A 72 -1.09 -10.01 2.30
C TRP A 72 -2.27 -10.97 2.41
N SER A 73 -3.11 -10.79 3.42
CA SER A 73 -4.26 -11.66 3.67
C SER A 73 -5.57 -10.93 3.40
N ILE A 74 -6.33 -11.40 2.40
CA ILE A 74 -7.66 -10.86 2.06
C ILE A 74 -8.70 -11.96 2.31
N PRO A 75 -9.74 -11.73 3.14
CA PRO A 75 -10.79 -12.72 3.35
C PRO A 75 -11.46 -13.17 2.05
N THR A 76 -11.62 -14.48 1.87
CA THR A 76 -12.29 -15.06 0.69
C THR A 76 -13.81 -14.86 0.70
N THR A 77 -14.37 -14.58 1.87
CA THR A 77 -15.81 -14.38 2.09
C THR A 77 -15.97 -13.22 3.07
N PRO A 78 -16.10 -11.97 2.59
CA PRO A 78 -16.30 -10.82 3.47
C PRO A 78 -17.66 -10.92 4.18
N VAL A 79 -17.72 -10.47 5.42
CA VAL A 79 -18.93 -10.50 6.26
C VAL A 79 -19.24 -9.09 6.72
N ILE A 80 -20.46 -8.60 6.48
CA ILE A 80 -20.90 -7.28 6.96
C ILE A 80 -20.84 -7.23 8.49
N SER A 81 -20.16 -6.23 9.02
CA SER A 81 -20.07 -5.99 10.46
C SER A 81 -21.36 -5.39 11.00
N LYS A 82 -21.75 -5.81 12.21
CA LYS A 82 -22.81 -5.15 12.99
C LYS A 82 -22.35 -3.85 13.65
N ALA A 83 -21.03 -3.68 13.76
CA ALA A 83 -20.35 -2.51 14.31
C ALA A 83 -19.17 -2.18 13.39
N PRO A 84 -19.42 -1.55 12.23
CA PRO A 84 -18.35 -1.18 11.30
C PRO A 84 -17.42 -0.15 11.94
N LEU A 85 -16.14 -0.16 11.53
CA LEU A 85 -15.10 0.68 12.12
C LEU A 85 -14.65 1.75 11.12
N SER A 86 -14.58 3.01 11.56
CA SER A 86 -14.15 4.12 10.71
C SER A 86 -12.64 4.32 10.76
N ALA A 87 -12.05 4.59 9.59
CA ALA A 87 -10.65 5.01 9.50
C ALA A 87 -10.40 6.43 10.05
N LYS A 88 -11.44 7.19 10.39
CA LYS A 88 -11.28 8.52 11.04
C LYS A 88 -10.66 8.44 12.43
N ASN A 89 -10.80 7.30 13.11
CA ASN A 89 -10.36 7.10 14.49
C ASN A 89 -9.74 5.73 14.75
N HIS A 90 -9.61 4.89 13.71
CA HIS A 90 -8.99 3.57 13.74
C HIS A 90 -7.99 3.42 12.60
N PHE A 91 -7.14 2.40 12.65
CA PHE A 91 -6.27 2.00 11.53
C PHE A 91 -5.26 3.09 11.09
N PHE A 92 -4.67 3.83 12.05
CA PHE A 92 -3.59 4.79 11.78
C PHE A 92 -2.23 4.12 11.52
N ARG A 93 -2.17 2.78 11.56
CA ARG A 93 -1.00 1.98 11.24
C ARG A 93 -1.36 0.86 10.26
N GLY A 94 -0.41 0.53 9.40
CA GLY A 94 -0.58 -0.55 8.42
C GLY A 94 -1.60 -0.22 7.32
N ALA A 95 -1.82 -1.20 6.45
CA ALA A 95 -2.73 -1.03 5.32
C ALA A 95 -4.19 -1.23 5.74
N ILE A 96 -5.09 -0.62 4.99
CA ILE A 96 -6.53 -0.84 5.02
C ILE A 96 -7.05 -1.55 3.76
N ALA A 97 -6.26 -1.54 2.69
CA ALA A 97 -6.56 -2.23 1.45
C ALA A 97 -5.27 -2.63 0.73
N LEU A 98 -5.40 -3.48 -0.29
CA LEU A 98 -4.32 -3.85 -1.20
C LEU A 98 -4.74 -3.57 -2.64
N ALA A 99 -3.95 -2.77 -3.36
CA ALA A 99 -4.15 -2.53 -4.77
C ALA A 99 -3.80 -3.78 -5.59
N VAL A 100 -4.45 -3.95 -6.74
CA VAL A 100 -4.26 -5.13 -7.60
C VAL A 100 -2.87 -5.23 -8.23
N ASN A 101 -2.09 -4.16 -8.19
CA ASN A 101 -0.66 -4.15 -8.55
C ASN A 101 0.27 -4.59 -7.40
N GLY A 102 -0.27 -4.96 -6.24
CA GLY A 102 0.49 -5.44 -5.08
C GLY A 102 0.94 -4.35 -4.11
N VAL A 103 0.62 -3.08 -4.37
CA VAL A 103 0.97 -1.97 -3.47
C VAL A 103 -0.10 -1.83 -2.38
N PRO A 104 0.28 -1.79 -1.09
CA PRO A 104 -0.68 -1.56 -0.02
C PRO A 104 -1.26 -0.15 -0.07
N ILE A 105 -2.50 -0.02 0.42
CA ILE A 105 -3.19 1.26 0.56
C ILE A 105 -3.46 1.48 2.04
N PHE A 106 -2.94 2.59 2.56
CA PHE A 106 -3.04 3.00 3.94
C PHE A 106 -4.22 3.98 4.10
N ASN A 107 -4.54 4.29 5.34
CA ASN A 107 -5.57 5.26 5.70
C ASN A 107 -5.27 6.62 5.07
N ALA A 108 -6.27 7.31 4.50
CA ALA A 108 -6.09 8.67 3.96
C ALA A 108 -5.50 9.66 5.00
N LEU A 109 -5.71 9.38 6.30
CA LEU A 109 -5.07 10.08 7.39
C LEU A 109 -3.74 9.44 7.77
N ASN A 110 -2.71 10.27 8.01
CA ASN A 110 -1.46 9.80 8.58
C ASN A 110 -1.59 9.49 10.08
N ASN A 111 -0.48 9.10 10.71
CA ASN A 111 -0.46 8.70 12.12
C ASN A 111 -0.77 9.82 13.13
N ARG A 112 -0.85 11.08 12.69
CA ARG A 112 -1.28 12.24 13.50
C ARG A 112 -2.76 12.58 13.31
N GLY A 113 -3.42 11.93 12.35
CA GLY A 113 -4.79 12.23 11.95
C GLY A 113 -4.91 13.31 10.88
N ASP A 114 -3.80 13.77 10.29
CA ASP A 114 -3.82 14.75 9.20
C ASP A 114 -4.09 14.05 7.86
N ASP A 115 -4.82 14.70 6.96
CA ASP A 115 -4.99 14.23 5.57
C ASP A 115 -3.65 14.28 4.83
N ALA A 116 -3.10 13.12 4.47
CA ALA A 116 -1.77 12.99 3.88
C ALA A 116 -1.67 13.67 2.49
N TYR A 117 -2.76 13.66 1.71
CA TYR A 117 -2.82 14.34 0.42
C TYR A 117 -2.72 15.85 0.62
N LEU A 118 -3.54 16.41 1.51
CA LEU A 118 -3.53 17.85 1.80
C LEU A 118 -2.26 18.31 2.53
N ALA A 119 -1.61 17.43 3.29
CA ALA A 119 -0.32 17.68 3.93
C ALA A 119 0.86 17.72 2.93
N GLY A 120 0.63 17.38 1.65
CA GLY A 120 1.67 17.34 0.62
C GLY A 120 2.66 16.19 0.82
N GLU A 121 2.25 15.13 1.50
CA GLU A 121 3.06 13.94 1.78
C GLU A 121 3.09 12.97 0.59
N LEU A 122 2.15 13.10 -0.35
CA LEU A 122 1.94 12.16 -1.45
C LEU A 122 2.61 12.60 -2.76
N ASP A 123 3.06 11.62 -3.52
CA ASP A 123 3.53 11.78 -4.89
C ASP A 123 2.36 11.92 -5.87
N ASP A 124 2.69 12.16 -7.14
CA ASP A 124 1.71 12.33 -8.23
C ASP A 124 0.79 11.09 -8.45
N TRP A 125 1.14 9.95 -7.87
CA TRP A 125 0.39 8.70 -7.93
C TRP A 125 -0.42 8.44 -6.66
N GLY A 126 -0.34 9.34 -5.67
CA GLY A 126 -1.11 9.26 -4.45
C GLY A 126 -0.49 8.40 -3.35
N GLY A 127 0.82 8.15 -3.41
CA GLY A 127 1.54 7.36 -2.42
C GLY A 127 2.82 8.01 -1.91
N HIS A 128 3.42 7.39 -0.91
CA HIS A 128 4.72 7.77 -0.36
C HIS A 128 5.38 6.59 0.36
N CYS A 129 6.58 6.82 0.89
CA CYS A 129 7.27 5.81 1.69
C CYS A 129 7.09 6.02 3.20
N GLY A 130 6.68 4.96 3.90
CA GLY A 130 6.60 4.88 5.35
C GLY A 130 7.95 4.62 6.04
N LYS A 131 7.92 4.49 7.37
CA LYS A 131 9.12 4.23 8.21
C LYS A 131 9.88 2.94 7.86
N ALA A 132 9.24 1.97 7.22
CA ALA A 132 9.92 0.75 6.78
C ALA A 132 10.43 0.88 5.33
N ASP A 133 10.54 2.11 4.82
CA ASP A 133 10.84 2.40 3.42
C ASP A 133 9.86 1.68 2.48
N ASP A 134 8.63 1.40 2.95
CA ASP A 134 7.55 0.75 2.22
C ASP A 134 6.77 1.81 1.45
N TYR A 135 6.73 1.69 0.12
CA TYR A 135 5.85 2.52 -0.68
C TYR A 135 4.40 2.06 -0.51
N HIS A 136 3.49 3.00 -0.29
CA HIS A 136 2.06 2.74 -0.16
C HIS A 136 1.23 3.94 -0.60
N TYR A 137 0.02 3.67 -1.09
CA TYR A 137 -0.94 4.73 -1.42
C TYR A 137 -1.70 5.20 -0.18
N HIS A 138 -2.16 6.45 -0.21
CA HIS A 138 -3.16 6.99 0.74
C HIS A 138 -4.48 7.37 0.05
N VAL A 139 -4.50 7.38 -1.28
CA VAL A 139 -5.69 7.61 -2.10
C VAL A 139 -5.89 6.43 -3.05
N ALA A 140 -7.09 6.32 -3.62
CA ALA A 140 -7.36 5.26 -4.58
C ALA A 140 -6.45 5.39 -5.82
N PRO A 141 -5.72 4.34 -6.23
CA PRO A 141 -4.91 4.36 -7.43
C PRO A 141 -5.79 4.21 -8.69
N LEU A 142 -6.58 5.25 -8.99
CA LEU A 142 -7.59 5.25 -10.06
C LEU A 142 -7.00 4.96 -11.45
N HIS A 143 -5.72 5.27 -11.66
CA HIS A 143 -4.99 4.97 -12.88
C HIS A 143 -5.00 3.46 -13.23
N LEU A 144 -5.07 2.58 -12.22
CA LEU A 144 -5.13 1.13 -12.42
C LEU A 144 -6.38 0.69 -13.19
N GLN A 145 -7.46 1.48 -13.14
CA GLN A 145 -8.70 1.19 -13.87
C GLN A 145 -8.47 1.10 -15.39
N SER A 146 -7.50 1.86 -15.93
CA SER A 146 -7.12 1.80 -17.35
C SER A 146 -6.43 0.48 -17.73
N ILE A 147 -5.85 -0.22 -16.75
CA ILE A 147 -5.10 -1.47 -16.94
C ILE A 147 -6.02 -2.68 -16.74
N VAL A 148 -6.77 -2.70 -15.64
CA VAL A 148 -7.63 -3.86 -15.30
C VAL A 148 -9.00 -3.79 -15.98
N GLY A 149 -9.36 -2.63 -16.52
CA GLY A 149 -10.68 -2.37 -17.07
C GLY A 149 -11.72 -2.08 -15.99
N ARG A 150 -12.81 -1.41 -16.39
CA ARG A 150 -13.83 -0.92 -15.45
C ARG A 150 -14.55 -2.01 -14.66
N THR A 151 -14.68 -3.21 -15.22
CA THR A 151 -15.42 -4.32 -14.59
C THR A 151 -14.62 -5.04 -13.52
N ALA A 152 -13.31 -4.83 -13.43
CA ALA A 152 -12.45 -5.42 -12.42
C ALA A 152 -12.19 -4.40 -11.29
N PRO A 153 -12.04 -4.85 -10.03
CA PRO A 153 -11.60 -4.00 -8.95
C PRO A 153 -10.18 -3.47 -9.17
N ILE A 154 -9.90 -2.27 -8.68
CA ILE A 154 -8.55 -1.70 -8.63
C ILE A 154 -7.82 -2.05 -7.33
N ALA A 155 -8.57 -2.47 -6.31
CA ALA A 155 -8.05 -2.89 -5.02
C ALA A 155 -9.07 -3.77 -4.28
N TYR A 156 -8.66 -4.33 -3.15
CA TYR A 156 -9.52 -5.02 -2.19
C TYR A 156 -9.24 -4.49 -0.79
N ALA A 157 -10.29 -4.13 -0.07
CA ALA A 157 -10.16 -3.80 1.35
C ALA A 157 -9.79 -5.05 2.15
N LEU A 158 -9.09 -4.88 3.28
CA LEU A 158 -8.67 -6.00 4.12
C LEU A 158 -9.84 -6.72 4.84
N ASP A 159 -11.06 -6.19 4.75
CA ASP A 159 -12.28 -6.91 5.13
C ASP A 159 -12.78 -7.89 4.04
N GLY A 160 -12.17 -7.85 2.84
CA GLY A 160 -12.44 -8.73 1.71
C GLY A 160 -13.35 -8.14 0.61
N PHE A 161 -13.94 -6.95 0.82
CA PHE A 161 -14.78 -6.35 -0.22
C PHE A 161 -13.93 -5.68 -1.33
N PRO A 162 -14.37 -5.76 -2.60
CA PRO A 162 -13.68 -5.12 -3.70
C PRO A 162 -13.81 -3.60 -3.64
N ILE A 163 -12.81 -2.93 -4.21
CA ILE A 163 -12.78 -1.49 -4.41
C ILE A 163 -12.68 -1.21 -5.91
N TYR A 164 -13.66 -0.51 -6.46
CA TYR A 164 -13.68 -0.09 -7.85
C TYR A 164 -13.16 1.35 -8.02
N GLY A 165 -12.91 1.74 -9.27
CA GLY A 165 -12.59 3.13 -9.62
C GLY A 165 -13.80 4.07 -9.46
N SER A 166 -13.77 5.21 -10.13
CA SER A 166 -14.77 6.28 -9.94
C SER A 166 -16.11 6.07 -10.66
N THR A 167 -16.35 4.86 -11.18
CA THR A 167 -17.58 4.47 -11.87
C THR A 167 -18.01 3.08 -11.42
N GLU A 168 -19.29 2.77 -11.55
CA GLU A 168 -19.80 1.41 -11.46
C GLU A 168 -19.16 0.49 -12.52
N PRO A 169 -19.15 -0.84 -12.31
CA PRO A 169 -18.70 -1.80 -13.32
C PRO A 169 -19.39 -1.65 -14.68
N ASP A 170 -20.67 -1.27 -14.69
CA ASP A 170 -21.46 -1.05 -15.91
C ASP A 170 -21.22 0.34 -16.56
N GLY A 171 -20.49 1.24 -15.90
CA GLY A 171 -20.20 2.58 -16.39
C GLY A 171 -21.06 3.68 -15.82
N ALA A 172 -22.07 3.37 -15.02
CA ALA A 172 -22.84 4.38 -14.35
C ALA A 172 -21.97 5.20 -13.40
N LYS A 173 -22.39 6.45 -13.18
CA LYS A 173 -21.81 7.30 -12.15
C LYS A 173 -22.13 6.69 -10.78
N VAL A 174 -21.12 6.64 -9.92
CA VAL A 174 -21.28 6.22 -8.52
C VAL A 174 -22.16 7.24 -7.79
N VAL A 175 -23.18 6.75 -7.09
CA VAL A 175 -24.10 7.56 -6.27
C VAL A 175 -24.47 6.82 -4.99
N GLY A 176 -24.86 7.58 -3.96
CA GLY A 176 -25.34 6.99 -2.70
C GLY A 176 -24.28 6.21 -1.92
N LEU A 177 -23.03 6.67 -1.95
CA LEU A 177 -21.98 6.13 -1.11
C LEU A 177 -22.30 6.38 0.37
N ASP A 178 -22.03 5.38 1.20
CA ASP A 178 -22.08 5.48 2.64
C ASP A 178 -20.82 6.17 3.21
N GLU A 179 -20.76 6.27 4.54
CA GLU A 179 -19.67 6.93 5.26
C GLU A 179 -18.29 6.28 5.07
N PHE A 180 -18.22 5.05 4.55
CA PHE A 180 -16.97 4.35 4.24
C PHE A 180 -16.61 4.39 2.75
N ASN A 181 -17.29 5.23 1.96
CA ASN A 181 -17.07 5.38 0.52
C ASN A 181 -17.45 4.12 -0.28
N GLY A 182 -18.43 3.35 0.20
CA GLY A 182 -18.99 2.19 -0.49
C GLY A 182 -20.50 2.16 -0.51
N HIS A 183 -21.09 1.19 -1.19
CA HIS A 183 -22.54 1.00 -1.20
C HIS A 183 -22.91 -0.44 -1.54
N PHE A 184 -24.21 -0.75 -1.53
CA PHE A 184 -24.74 -2.01 -2.04
C PHE A 184 -25.24 -1.85 -3.47
N ASP A 185 -24.88 -2.79 -4.34
CA ASP A 185 -25.47 -2.90 -5.68
C ASP A 185 -26.93 -3.39 -5.62
N LYS A 186 -27.59 -3.43 -6.78
CA LYS A 186 -28.97 -3.96 -6.93
C LYS A 186 -29.11 -5.43 -6.50
N LYS A 187 -28.01 -6.18 -6.44
CA LYS A 187 -27.94 -7.59 -6.00
C LYS A 187 -27.54 -7.72 -4.53
N LYS A 188 -27.53 -6.61 -3.76
CA LYS A 188 -27.14 -6.54 -2.36
C LYS A 188 -25.70 -7.00 -2.09
N LYS A 189 -24.80 -6.82 -3.06
CA LYS A 189 -23.35 -6.98 -2.87
C LYS A 189 -22.76 -5.63 -2.51
N TYR A 190 -21.99 -5.60 -1.43
CA TYR A 190 -21.29 -4.39 -1.01
C TYR A 190 -19.95 -4.26 -1.71
N HIS A 191 -19.56 -3.04 -2.07
CA HIS A 191 -18.24 -2.71 -2.60
C HIS A 191 -17.91 -1.24 -2.32
N TYR A 192 -16.62 -0.92 -2.32
CA TYR A 192 -16.12 0.44 -2.15
C TYR A 192 -15.78 1.07 -3.50
N HIS A 193 -15.61 2.40 -3.49
CA HIS A 193 -15.14 3.16 -4.64
C HIS A 193 -13.98 4.09 -4.28
N GLY A 194 -13.11 4.32 -5.25
CA GLY A 194 -12.18 5.45 -5.23
C GLY A 194 -12.84 6.73 -5.69
N THR A 195 -12.62 7.83 -4.98
CA THR A 195 -13.20 9.15 -5.24
C THR A 195 -12.14 10.24 -5.21
N SER A 196 -12.44 11.42 -5.78
CA SER A 196 -11.54 12.58 -5.77
C SER A 196 -11.67 13.45 -4.53
N SER A 197 -12.55 13.08 -3.60
CA SER A 197 -12.80 13.79 -2.35
C SER A 197 -12.60 12.85 -1.17
N TYR A 198 -12.19 13.39 -0.02
CA TYR A 198 -12.05 12.61 1.22
C TYR A 198 -13.29 11.71 1.43
N PRO A 199 -13.12 10.42 1.75
CA PRO A 199 -11.86 9.76 2.14
C PRO A 199 -10.98 9.25 0.98
N TYR A 200 -11.29 9.57 -0.28
CA TYR A 200 -10.60 9.18 -1.53
C TYR A 200 -10.57 7.67 -1.83
N ILE A 201 -10.61 6.83 -0.81
CA ILE A 201 -10.58 5.36 -0.81
C ILE A 201 -11.59 4.85 0.24
N ASN A 202 -11.55 3.59 0.68
CA ASN A 202 -12.44 3.11 1.73
C ASN A 202 -12.18 3.84 3.07
N GLY A 203 -13.16 4.59 3.55
CA GLY A 203 -13.06 5.42 4.78
C GLY A 203 -13.15 4.63 6.09
N GLY A 204 -12.94 3.32 6.04
CA GLY A 204 -13.15 2.37 7.12
C GLY A 204 -13.51 0.98 6.57
N PHE A 205 -14.14 0.17 7.43
CA PHE A 205 -14.58 -1.18 7.09
C PHE A 205 -16.05 -1.37 7.40
N LYS A 206 -16.83 -1.59 6.35
CA LYS A 206 -18.16 -2.17 6.42
C LYS A 206 -18.13 -3.62 6.88
N GLY A 207 -17.08 -4.36 6.52
CA GLY A 207 -16.90 -5.75 6.88
C GLY A 207 -16.25 -5.94 8.25
N VAL A 208 -16.25 -7.20 8.71
CA VAL A 208 -15.59 -7.60 9.95
C VAL A 208 -14.08 -7.62 9.74
N VAL A 209 -13.37 -6.87 10.58
CA VAL A 209 -11.91 -6.90 10.73
C VAL A 209 -11.53 -7.05 12.19
N SER A 210 -10.28 -7.42 12.46
CA SER A 210 -9.68 -7.32 13.80
C SER A 210 -8.64 -6.21 13.78
N GLU A 211 -8.71 -5.30 14.74
CA GLU A 211 -7.69 -4.28 14.97
C GLU A 211 -6.76 -4.73 16.10
N VAL A 212 -5.45 -4.70 15.85
CA VAL A 212 -4.41 -4.95 16.86
C VAL A 212 -3.38 -3.83 16.73
N ASP A 213 -3.07 -3.15 17.83
CA ASP A 213 -2.11 -2.04 17.88
C ASP A 213 -2.33 -0.94 16.82
N GLY A 214 -3.59 -0.65 16.48
CA GLY A 214 -3.97 0.38 15.51
C GLY A 214 -3.85 -0.03 14.04
N GLN A 215 -3.74 -1.34 13.74
CA GLN A 215 -3.67 -1.88 12.38
C GLN A 215 -4.60 -3.10 12.21
N VAL A 216 -5.01 -3.38 10.97
CA VAL A 216 -5.79 -4.60 10.64
C VAL A 216 -4.96 -5.86 10.88
N SER A 217 -5.58 -6.94 11.36
CA SER A 217 -4.93 -8.25 11.55
C SER A 217 -5.77 -9.39 10.94
N PRO A 218 -5.13 -10.37 10.26
CA PRO A 218 -3.70 -10.46 9.96
C PRO A 218 -3.29 -9.58 8.78
N GLN A 219 -2.06 -9.08 8.80
CA GLN A 219 -1.42 -8.43 7.65
C GLN A 219 0.10 -8.65 7.74
N PRO A 220 0.84 -8.50 6.63
CA PRO A 220 2.25 -8.77 6.61
C PRO A 220 3.03 -7.66 7.31
N SER A 221 4.32 -7.89 7.44
CA SER A 221 5.21 -7.03 8.20
C SER A 221 6.46 -6.68 7.41
N ALA A 222 6.96 -5.47 7.64
CA ALA A 222 8.19 -4.98 7.04
C ALA A 222 9.12 -4.43 8.12
N GLY A 223 10.40 -4.80 8.05
CA GLY A 223 11.48 -4.23 8.85
C GLY A 223 12.00 -2.93 8.25
N ALA A 224 12.43 -2.00 9.09
CA ALA A 224 13.02 -0.73 8.68
C ALA A 224 14.55 -0.81 8.61
N TYR A 225 15.17 -0.03 7.72
CA TYR A 225 16.63 0.15 7.71
C TYR A 225 17.14 1.06 8.83
N GLY A 226 16.27 1.93 9.36
CA GLY A 226 16.63 2.93 10.35
C GLY A 226 15.43 3.54 11.07
N PRO A 227 15.64 4.53 11.93
CA PRO A 227 14.57 5.40 12.37
C PRO A 227 14.02 6.21 11.18
N ALA A 228 12.77 6.67 11.29
CA ALA A 228 12.25 7.65 10.34
C ALA A 228 13.04 8.96 10.51
N GLY A 229 13.34 9.63 9.40
CA GLY A 229 13.89 10.98 9.44
C GLY A 229 12.80 12.00 9.82
N GLU A 230 13.21 13.16 10.31
CA GLU A 230 12.30 14.30 10.43
C GLU A 230 11.92 14.81 9.03
N PRO A 231 10.70 15.36 8.84
CA PRO A 231 10.32 16.00 7.58
C PRO A 231 11.34 17.06 7.16
N LEU A 232 11.88 16.90 5.95
CA LEU A 232 12.83 17.85 5.37
C LEU A 232 12.06 19.09 4.87
N ARG A 233 11.85 20.05 5.77
CA ARG A 233 11.04 21.25 5.50
C ARG A 233 11.60 22.04 4.33
N GLY A 234 10.72 22.38 3.37
CA GLY A 234 11.07 23.16 2.17
C GLY A 234 11.64 22.32 1.03
N ALA A 235 11.78 21.01 1.20
CA ALA A 235 12.14 20.12 0.10
C ALA A 235 10.96 19.89 -0.85
N THR A 236 11.24 19.70 -2.13
CA THR A 236 10.27 19.17 -3.10
C THR A 236 10.98 18.11 -3.94
N ILE A 237 10.42 16.91 -3.98
CA ILE A 237 10.95 15.84 -4.82
C ILE A 237 10.55 16.12 -6.27
N THR A 238 11.55 16.22 -7.13
CA THR A 238 11.41 16.63 -8.54
C THR A 238 11.74 15.51 -9.51
N GLY A 239 12.44 14.47 -9.06
CA GLY A 239 12.79 13.33 -9.89
C GLY A 239 12.89 12.05 -9.09
N PHE A 240 12.52 10.95 -9.74
CA PHE A 240 12.78 9.60 -9.27
C PHE A 240 12.99 8.70 -10.49
N GLN A 241 14.08 7.94 -10.49
CA GLN A 241 14.42 7.06 -11.58
C GLN A 241 15.02 5.76 -11.06
N LYS A 242 14.57 4.63 -11.62
CA LYS A 242 15.30 3.37 -11.52
C LYS A 242 16.44 3.39 -12.53
N VAL A 243 17.67 3.49 -12.04
CA VAL A 243 18.91 3.59 -12.84
C VAL A 243 19.64 2.25 -12.98
N GLY A 244 19.20 1.22 -12.26
CA GLY A 244 19.67 -0.16 -12.39
C GLY A 244 18.83 -1.13 -11.56
N ASP A 245 19.24 -2.39 -11.49
CA ASP A 245 18.56 -3.38 -10.65
C ASP A 245 18.69 -3.03 -9.17
N ASN A 246 17.55 -2.77 -8.53
CA ASN A 246 17.47 -2.26 -7.17
C ASN A 246 18.27 -0.97 -6.93
N HIS A 247 18.62 -0.23 -7.99
CA HIS A 247 19.40 0.99 -7.96
C HIS A 247 18.55 2.16 -8.46
N TYR A 248 18.50 3.22 -7.66
CA TYR A 248 17.59 4.33 -7.85
C TYR A 248 18.30 5.67 -7.62
N ASP A 249 17.80 6.69 -8.29
CA ASP A 249 18.17 8.08 -8.08
C ASP A 249 16.92 8.89 -7.76
N LEU A 250 16.94 9.61 -6.65
CA LEU A 250 15.88 10.54 -6.24
C LEU A 250 16.45 11.95 -6.21
N ALA A 251 15.88 12.85 -7.01
CA ALA A 251 16.25 14.25 -7.07
C ALA A 251 15.25 15.11 -6.30
N TYR A 252 15.73 16.05 -5.48
CA TYR A 252 14.90 17.01 -4.78
C TYR A 252 15.53 18.40 -4.75
N THR A 253 14.69 19.43 -4.70
CA THR A 253 15.13 20.81 -4.53
C THR A 253 14.99 21.24 -3.08
N LEU A 254 15.99 21.94 -2.54
CA LEU A 254 15.95 22.56 -1.21
C LEU A 254 16.75 23.86 -1.24
N ASN A 255 16.16 24.97 -0.78
CA ASN A 255 16.80 26.30 -0.75
C ASN A 255 17.43 26.73 -2.10
N GLY A 256 16.79 26.37 -3.23
CA GLY A 256 17.27 26.67 -4.58
C GLY A 256 18.37 25.74 -5.12
N GLY A 257 18.90 24.83 -4.31
CA GLY A 257 19.83 23.79 -4.74
C GLY A 257 19.10 22.51 -5.17
N THR A 258 19.71 21.75 -6.08
CA THR A 258 19.27 20.39 -6.44
C THR A 258 20.18 19.36 -5.79
N TYR A 259 19.58 18.40 -5.10
CA TYR A 259 20.25 17.34 -4.37
C TYR A 259 19.80 15.99 -4.92
N HIS A 260 20.66 14.98 -4.76
CA HIS A 260 20.32 13.60 -5.12
C HIS A 260 20.50 12.64 -3.96
N VAL A 261 19.63 11.63 -3.91
CA VAL A 261 19.80 10.42 -3.12
C VAL A 261 19.92 9.26 -4.10
N ASN A 262 21.16 8.88 -4.38
CA ASN A 262 21.46 7.73 -5.21
C ASN A 262 21.64 6.51 -4.31
N TYR A 263 20.88 5.44 -4.52
CA TYR A 263 20.92 4.31 -3.60
C TYR A 263 20.70 2.96 -4.27
N THR A 264 21.26 1.92 -3.65
CA THR A 264 20.96 0.52 -3.95
C THR A 264 20.34 -0.12 -2.72
N ALA A 265 19.18 -0.77 -2.86
CA ALA A 265 18.46 -1.40 -1.75
C ALA A 265 18.08 -2.86 -2.04
N THR A 266 18.69 -3.80 -1.33
CA THR A 266 18.30 -5.21 -1.29
C THR A 266 17.44 -5.48 -0.06
N LEU A 267 16.83 -6.67 0.08
CA LEU A 267 16.02 -6.99 1.26
C LEU A 267 16.74 -6.78 2.60
N ASP A 268 18.07 -6.93 2.64
CA ASP A 268 18.84 -6.88 3.88
C ASP A 268 19.61 -5.57 4.06
N ARG A 269 20.01 -4.91 2.97
CA ARG A 269 20.97 -3.80 3.02
C ARG A 269 20.60 -2.68 2.07
N MET A 270 20.84 -1.45 2.51
CA MET A 270 20.77 -0.26 1.67
C MET A 270 22.09 0.50 1.71
N THR A 271 22.62 0.85 0.54
CA THR A 271 23.79 1.74 0.38
C THR A 271 23.33 3.02 -0.28
N VAL A 272 23.64 4.17 0.31
CA VAL A 272 23.13 5.48 -0.12
C VAL A 272 24.29 6.44 -0.31
N ALA A 273 24.26 7.18 -1.41
CA ALA A 273 25.09 8.33 -1.70
C ALA A 273 24.19 9.58 -1.74
N PHE A 274 24.36 10.45 -0.76
CA PHE A 274 23.75 11.78 -0.74
C PHE A 274 24.68 12.74 -1.49
N ILE A 275 24.15 13.39 -2.53
CA ILE A 275 24.91 14.29 -3.41
C ILE A 275 24.33 15.70 -3.27
N ASP A 276 25.18 16.66 -2.92
CA ASP A 276 24.79 18.07 -2.80
C ASP A 276 24.89 18.82 -4.15
N PRO A 277 24.41 20.09 -4.24
CA PRO A 277 24.45 20.86 -5.48
C PRO A 277 25.86 21.16 -6.00
N GLN A 278 26.89 21.01 -5.17
CA GLN A 278 28.30 21.18 -5.53
C GLN A 278 28.94 19.86 -5.98
N GLY A 279 28.22 18.74 -5.91
CA GLY A 279 28.70 17.41 -6.25
C GLY A 279 29.46 16.70 -5.13
N ASN A 280 29.45 17.24 -3.90
CA ASN A 280 30.04 16.53 -2.76
C ASN A 280 29.17 15.32 -2.40
N VAL A 281 29.81 14.21 -2.07
CA VAL A 281 29.14 12.94 -1.79
C VAL A 281 29.33 12.52 -0.33
N ARG A 282 28.23 12.25 0.36
CA ARG A 282 28.21 11.57 1.66
C ARG A 282 27.62 10.18 1.49
N ASN A 283 28.40 9.15 1.83
CA ASN A 283 27.95 7.76 1.75
C ASN A 283 27.47 7.24 3.11
N GLU A 284 26.37 6.51 3.10
CA GLU A 284 25.81 5.82 4.26
C GLU A 284 25.42 4.38 3.89
N VAL A 285 25.45 3.49 4.90
CA VAL A 285 25.06 2.09 4.75
C VAL A 285 24.13 1.73 5.89
N TYR A 286 22.99 1.13 5.56
CA TYR A 286 22.00 0.70 6.53
C TYR A 286 21.72 -0.79 6.40
N GLN A 287 21.40 -1.43 7.52
CA GLN A 287 20.99 -2.82 7.59
C GLN A 287 19.53 -2.88 8.00
N ARG A 288 18.73 -3.68 7.30
CA ARG A 288 17.32 -3.87 7.63
C ARG A 288 17.24 -4.62 8.96
N LYS A 289 16.50 -4.06 9.90
CA LYS A 289 16.21 -4.74 11.17
C LYS A 289 15.25 -5.89 10.91
N ALA A 290 15.56 -7.06 11.44
CA ALA A 290 14.58 -8.14 11.58
C ALA A 290 13.40 -7.63 12.41
N ARG A 291 12.20 -8.11 12.09
CA ARG A 291 10.98 -7.81 12.85
C ARG A 291 10.69 -8.92 13.85
#